data_AF-A0A3D0Y0J0-F1
#
_entry.id   AF-A0A3D0Y0J0-F1
#
_cell.length_a   1.000
_cell.length_b   1.000
_cell.length_c   1.000
_cell.angle_alpha   90.00
_cell.angle_beta   90.00
_cell.angle_gamma   90.00
#
_symmetry.space_group_name_H-M   'P 1'
#
loop_
_entity.id
_entity.type
_entity.pdbx_description
1 polymer ?
#
loop_
_entity_poly.entity_id
_entity_poly.type
_entity_poly.pdbx_seq_one_letter_code
_entity_poly.pdbx_strand_id
1 'polypeptide(L)' 'MTVLEKKSLRKKKAIMSLVEKGEYSVAYALMLVEELSDAGKLTDNDYEELAEFLENLLNEEENEEVAIEEEPTETNEEAE' A
#
# COMPACT_ATOMS: atom_id res chain seq x y z
N MET A 1 24.22 9.25 10.67
CA MET A 1 22.76 9.11 10.83
C MET A 1 22.25 10.22 11.75
N THR A 2 21.33 11.07 11.29
CA THR A 2 20.79 12.22 12.02
C THR A 2 19.66 11.83 12.99
N VAL A 3 19.30 12.73 13.91
CA VAL A 3 18.13 12.54 14.80
C VAL A 3 16.84 12.46 14.01
N LEU A 4 16.73 13.20 12.90
CA LEU A 4 15.59 13.15 11.99
C LEU A 4 15.52 11.79 11.29
N GLU A 5 16.60 11.34 10.63
CA GLU A 5 16.68 10.01 9.99
C GLU A 5 16.30 8.88 10.94
N LYS A 6 16.78 8.92 12.19
CA LYS A 6 16.44 7.88 13.18
C LYS A 6 14.96 7.90 13.58
N LYS A 7 14.33 9.08 13.65
CA LYS A 7 12.90 9.23 13.96
C LYS A 7 12.03 8.86 12.74
N SER A 8 12.45 9.28 11.56
CA SER A 8 11.82 9.02 10.27
C SER A 8 11.78 7.51 9.98
N LEU A 9 12.91 6.82 10.11
CA LEU A 9 12.99 5.36 9.94
C LEU A 9 12.03 4.60 10.88
N ARG A 10 11.83 5.08 12.12
CA ARG A 10 10.88 4.46 13.06
C ARG A 10 9.43 4.66 12.63
N LYS A 11 9.11 5.85 12.12
CA LYS A 11 7.77 6.16 11.59
C LYS A 11 7.47 5.33 10.35
N LYS A 12 8.42 5.25 9.41
CA LYS A 12 8.34 4.35 8.25
C LYS A 12 7.99 2.92 8.66
N LYS A 13 8.81 2.31 9.53
CA LYS A 13 8.57 0.94 10.01
C LYS A 13 7.23 0.75 10.70
N ALA A 14 6.77 1.75 11.46
CA ALA A 14 5.47 1.69 12.13
C ALA A 14 4.32 1.72 11.12
N ILE A 15 4.36 2.62 10.14
CA ILE A 15 3.32 2.75 9.12
C ILE A 15 3.23 1.46 8.29
N MET A 16 4.37 0.96 7.78
CA MET A 16 4.39 -0.31 7.04
C MET A 16 3.79 -1.45 7.85
N SER A 17 4.20 -1.61 9.12
CA SER A 17 3.67 -2.67 9.97
C SER A 17 2.16 -2.54 10.26
N LEU A 18 1.63 -1.33 10.35
CA LEU A 18 0.20 -1.10 10.59
C LEU A 18 -0.63 -1.43 9.34
N VAL A 19 -0.11 -1.11 8.15
CA VAL A 19 -0.75 -1.45 6.87
C VAL A 19 -0.71 -2.96 6.63
N GLU A 20 0.45 -3.61 6.80
CA GLU A 20 0.61 -5.06 6.64
C GLU A 20 -0.30 -5.88 7.57
N LYS A 21 -0.66 -5.33 8.74
CA LYS A 21 -1.59 -5.97 9.69
C LYS A 21 -3.06 -5.65 9.42
N GLY A 22 -3.35 -4.79 8.44
CA GLY A 22 -4.70 -4.28 8.19
C GLY A 22 -5.23 -3.36 9.29
N GLU A 23 -4.36 -2.83 10.16
CA GLU A 23 -4.77 -1.85 11.18
C GLU A 23 -5.03 -0.48 10.56
N TYR A 24 -4.28 -0.12 9.52
CA TYR A 24 -4.49 1.07 8.69
C TYR A 24 -4.89 0.64 7.28
N SER A 25 -5.91 1.30 6.70
CA SER A 25 -6.15 1.20 5.27
C SER A 25 -5.04 1.90 4.48
N VAL A 26 -4.79 1.45 3.25
CA VAL A 26 -3.77 2.04 2.36
C VAL A 26 -4.04 3.53 2.14
N ALA A 27 -5.30 3.90 1.89
CA ALA A 27 -5.71 5.30 1.73
C ALA A 27 -5.43 6.17 2.98
N TYR A 28 -5.67 5.63 4.18
CA TYR A 28 -5.37 6.36 5.41
C TYR A 28 -3.85 6.49 5.63
N ALA A 29 -3.08 5.46 5.30
CA ALA A 29 -1.63 5.49 5.38
C ALA A 29 -1.02 6.53 4.42
N LEU A 30 -1.54 6.68 3.20
CA LEU A 30 -1.11 7.70 2.24
C LEU A 30 -1.29 9.12 2.83
N MET A 31 -2.49 9.43 3.32
CA MET A 31 -2.78 10.71 3.97
C MET A 31 -1.85 10.98 5.16
N LEU A 32 -1.61 9.97 6.01
CA LEU A 32 -0.72 10.11 7.16
C LEU A 32 0.75 10.36 6.75
N VAL A 33 1.21 9.73 5.67
CA VAL A 33 2.58 9.91 5.15
C VAL A 33 2.77 11.34 4.65
N GLU A 34 1.79 11.91 3.93
CA GLU A 34 1.78 13.32 3.50
C GLU A 34 1.85 14.27 4.71
N GLU A 35 0.96 14.09 5.70
CA GLU A 35 0.95 14.94 6.91
C GLU A 35 2.29 14.90 7.66
N LEU A 36 2.93 13.73 7.72
CA LEU A 36 4.22 13.57 8.39
C LEU A 36 5.37 14.20 7.59
N SER A 37 5.29 14.20 6.26
CA SER A 37 6.24 14.88 5.38
C SER A 37 6.12 16.39 5.56
N ASP A 38 4.91 16.95 5.46
CA ASP A 38 4.62 18.38 5.64
C ASP A 38 5.05 18.89 7.01
N ALA A 39 4.91 18.06 8.05
CA ALA A 39 5.35 18.38 9.41
C ALA A 39 6.88 18.23 9.62
N GLY A 40 7.65 17.92 8.58
CA GLY A 40 9.09 17.69 8.62
C GLY A 40 9.48 16.53 9.53
N LYS A 41 8.63 15.50 9.62
CA LYS A 41 8.84 14.31 10.45
C LYS A 41 9.38 13.13 9.66
N LEU A 42 9.30 13.19 8.34
CA LEU A 42 9.95 12.27 7.42
C LEU A 42 11.10 12.96 6.71
N THR A 43 12.10 12.17 6.31
CA THR A 43 13.06 12.59 5.28
C THR A 43 12.42 12.38 3.91
N ASP A 44 12.86 13.15 2.91
CA ASP A 44 12.37 13.03 1.53
C ASP A 44 12.45 11.57 1.03
N ASN A 45 13.57 10.90 1.30
CA ASN A 45 13.76 9.49 0.96
C ASN A 45 12.77 8.55 1.66
N ASP A 46 12.48 8.76 2.95
CA ASP A 46 11.53 7.90 3.67
C ASP A 46 10.08 8.15 3.22
N TYR A 47 9.76 9.39 2.79
CA TYR A 47 8.49 9.73 2.17
C TYR A 47 8.31 9.04 0.82
N GLU A 48 9.29 9.17 -0.09
CA GLU A 48 9.23 8.56 -1.42
C GLU A 48 9.08 7.04 -1.33
N GLU A 49 9.87 6.38 -0.49
CA GLU A 49 9.79 4.93 -0.29
C GLU A 49 8.45 4.48 0.31
N LEU A 50 7.80 5.31 1.15
CA LEU A 50 6.47 5.00 1.70
C LEU A 50 5.37 5.22 0.66
N ALA A 51 5.44 6.33 -0.08
CA ALA A 51 4.47 6.64 -1.13
C ALA A 51 4.46 5.55 -2.21
N GLU A 52 5.64 5.16 -2.72
CA GLU A 52 5.76 4.09 -3.72
C GLU A 52 5.23 2.75 -3.20
N PHE A 53 5.56 2.38 -1.95
CA PHE A 53 5.05 1.16 -1.33
C PHE A 53 3.52 1.15 -1.24
N LEU A 54 2.91 2.24 -0.80
CA LEU A 54 1.46 2.34 -0.63
C LEU A 54 0.72 2.46 -1.97
N GLU A 55 1.28 3.17 -2.96
CA GLU A 55 0.73 3.24 -4.32
C GLU A 55 0.74 1.86 -4.98
N ASN A 56 1.82 1.08 -4.82
CA ASN A 56 1.87 -0.29 -5.35
C ASN A 56 0.81 -1.18 -4.70
N LEU A 57 0.65 -1.11 -3.37
CA LEU A 57 -0.41 -1.85 -2.68
C LEU A 57 -1.81 -1.46 -3.15
N LEU A 58 -2.06 -0.16 -3.33
CA LEU A 58 -3.35 0.33 -3.83
C LEU A 58 -3.64 -0.21 -5.24
N ASN A 59 -2.63 -0.20 -6.12
CA ASN A 59 -2.75 -0.73 -7.47
C ASN A 59 -2.92 -2.27 -7.49
N GLU A 60 -2.29 -3.00 -6.57
CA GLU A 60 -2.48 -4.45 -6.43
C GLU A 60 -3.93 -4.78 -6.01
N GLU A 61 -4.46 -4.07 -5.00
CA GLU A 61 -5.86 -4.20 -4.58
C GLU A 61 -6.84 -3.90 -5.74
N GLU A 62 -6.58 -2.84 -6.53
CA GLU A 62 -7.40 -2.50 -7.69
C GLU A 62 -7.33 -3.56 -8.82
N ASN A 63 -6.20 -4.25 -9.00
CA ASN A 63 -6.03 -5.24 -10.08
C ASN A 63 -6.57 -6.63 -9.70
N GLU A 64 -6.56 -7.02 -8.43
CA GLU A 64 -7.13 -8.31 -7.99
C GLU A 64 -8.66 -8.35 -8.12
N GLU A 65 -9.36 -7.21 -8.00
CA GLU A 65 -10.82 -7.13 -8.20
C GLU A 65 -11.27 -7.38 -9.66
N VAL A 66 -10.37 -7.22 -10.65
CA VAL A 66 -10.69 -7.39 -12.09
C VAL A 66 -10.57 -8.85 -12.55
N ALA A 67 -9.87 -9.72 -11.81
CA ALA A 67 -9.51 -11.06 -12.27
C ALA A 67 -10.57 -12.17 -12.06
N ILE A 68 -11.72 -11.86 -11.45
CA ILE A 68 -12.69 -12.87 -10.98
C ILE A 68 -13.99 -12.94 -11.83
N GLU A 69 -14.10 -12.19 -12.94
CA GLU A 69 -15.32 -12.17 -13.77
C GLU A 69 -15.12 -12.66 -15.22
N GLU A 70 -14.47 -13.82 -15.42
CA GLU A 70 -14.72 -14.65 -16.61
C GLU A 70 -14.76 -16.13 -16.19
N GLU A 71 -15.93 -16.61 -15.75
CA GLU A 71 -16.23 -18.04 -15.89
C GLU A 71 -16.32 -18.36 -17.39
N PRO A 72 -15.46 -19.21 -17.98
CA PRO A 72 -15.86 -19.92 -19.17
C PRO A 72 -16.93 -20.92 -18.73
N THR A 73 -18.19 -20.64 -19.05
CA THR A 73 -19.25 -21.66 -18.96
C THR A 73 -18.80 -22.89 -19.74
N GLU A 74 -18.56 -24.01 -19.04
CA GLU A 74 -18.43 -25.33 -19.64
C GLU A 74 -19.75 -25.68 -20.34
N THR A 75 -19.85 -25.42 -21.64
CA THR A 75 -20.84 -26.09 -22.48
C THR A 75 -20.33 -27.49 -22.79
N ASN A 76 -20.61 -28.44 -21.89
CA ASN A 76 -20.67 -29.85 -22.24
C ASN A 76 -21.90 -30.06 -23.15
N GLU A 77 -21.70 -29.96 -24.46
CA GLU A 77 -22.67 -30.45 -25.43
C GLU A 77 -22.35 -31.91 -25.73
N GLU A 78 -22.99 -32.79 -24.96
CA GLU A 78 -23.07 -34.23 -25.16
C GLU A 78 -23.90 -34.47 -26.43
N ALA A 79 -23.26 -34.96 -27.50
CA ALA A 79 -23.94 -35.41 -28.72
C ALA A 79 -23.88 -36.96 -28.78
N GLU A 80 -25.04 -37.56 -28.98
CA GLU A 80 -25.32 -39.01 -29.14
C GLU A 80 -24.40 -39.76 -30.12
#